data_AF-A0A7H8UI61-F1
#
_entry.id   AF-A0A7H8UI61-F1
#
_cell.length_a   1.000
_cell.length_b   1.000
_cell.length_c   1.000
_cell.angle_alpha   90.00
_cell.angle_beta   90.00
_cell.angle_gamma   90.00
#
_symmetry.space_group_name_H-M   'P 1'
#
loop_
_entity.id
_entity.type
_entity.pdbx_description
1 polymer ?
#
loop_
_entity_poly.entity_id
_entity_poly.type
_entity_poly.pdbx_seq_one_letter_code
_entity_poly.pdbx_strand_id
1 'polypeptide(L)'
;MKNKTLLMMFTLLGAPGFVIAGASDLAVSEYNFAINELSKASYNQAAIIGQQGSGNNADVRQGGAKLLSVISQDGENNRVNVDQSGAYNLAYIDQSGNGNDASIKQGAFGNTAMIIQKGSGNRANITQYGTQKTAVVVQRQSQMAIRVIQR
;
A
#
# COMPACT_ATOMS: atom_id res chain seq x y z
N MET A 1 30.33 -15.98 19.47
CA MET A 1 30.51 -14.53 19.16
C MET A 1 29.16 -13.98 18.73
N LYS A 2 28.53 -13.12 19.55
CA LYS A 2 27.21 -12.55 19.25
C LYS A 2 27.43 -11.24 18.47
N ASN A 3 27.32 -11.29 17.15
CA ASN A 3 27.44 -10.10 16.31
C ASN A 3 26.19 -9.23 16.50
N LYS A 4 26.36 -8.15 17.28
CA LYS A 4 25.39 -7.07 17.40
C LYS A 4 25.58 -6.15 16.20
N THR A 5 24.79 -6.33 15.15
CA THR A 5 24.81 -5.46 13.97
C THR A 5 24.03 -4.19 14.31
N LEU A 6 24.74 -3.07 14.29
CA LEU A 6 24.23 -1.73 14.56
C LEU A 6 23.39 -1.28 13.35
N LEU A 7 22.08 -1.15 13.53
CA LEU A 7 21.15 -0.71 12.49
C LEU A 7 21.14 0.82 12.44
N MET A 8 21.60 1.42 11.35
CA MET A 8 21.58 2.87 11.14
C MET A 8 20.28 3.21 10.39
N MET A 9 19.24 3.65 11.11
CA MET A 9 18.00 4.15 10.52
C MET A 9 18.26 5.51 9.84
N PHE A 10 18.18 5.57 8.52
CA PHE A 10 18.16 6.84 7.80
C PHE A 10 16.72 7.34 7.70
N THR A 11 16.34 8.27 8.58
CA THR A 11 15.10 9.01 8.46
C THR A 11 15.29 10.12 7.43
N LEU A 12 14.79 9.95 6.21
CA LEU A 12 14.61 11.10 5.32
C LEU A 12 13.46 11.96 5.88
N LEU A 13 13.83 13.08 6.51
CA LEU A 13 12.90 14.15 6.88
C LEU A 13 12.38 14.84 5.61
N GLY A 14 11.38 14.23 4.96
CA GLY A 14 10.63 14.81 3.86
C GLY A 14 9.32 15.41 4.33
N ALA A 15 8.95 16.57 3.80
CA ALA A 15 7.70 17.30 4.04
C ALA A 15 6.42 16.41 4.02
N PRO A 16 5.30 16.83 4.66
CA PRO A 16 4.12 15.98 4.83
C PRO A 16 3.54 15.50 3.49
N GLY A 17 3.33 14.18 3.36
CA GLY A 17 2.37 13.62 2.40
C GLY A 17 2.88 12.71 1.28
N PHE A 18 4.15 12.28 1.28
CA PHE A 18 4.68 11.36 0.24
C PHE A 18 5.56 10.27 0.87
N VAL A 19 5.26 9.00 0.58
CA VAL A 19 6.11 7.84 0.89
C VAL A 19 6.44 7.14 -0.42
N ILE A 20 7.71 7.14 -0.81
CA ILE A 20 8.21 6.45 -2.01
C ILE A 20 9.26 5.44 -1.54
N ALA A 21 9.01 4.15 -1.75
CA ALA A 21 10.04 3.11 -1.64
C ALA A 21 10.68 2.93 -3.03
N GLY A 22 11.81 3.60 -3.27
CA GLY A 22 12.57 3.51 -4.52
C GLY A 22 13.71 2.49 -4.40
N ALA A 23 13.84 1.61 -5.40
CA ALA A 23 14.81 0.52 -5.43
C ALA A 23 16.25 1.02 -5.62
N SER A 24 17.05 0.93 -4.56
CA SER A 24 18.50 0.77 -4.67
C SER A 24 19.10 0.37 -3.33
N ASP A 25 18.88 -0.87 -2.90
CA ASP A 25 19.93 -1.64 -2.23
C ASP A 25 19.68 -3.15 -2.42
N LEU A 26 20.73 -3.87 -2.80
CA LEU A 26 20.71 -5.30 -3.11
C LEU A 26 21.08 -6.08 -1.85
N ALA A 27 20.09 -6.46 -1.03
CA ALA A 27 20.26 -7.49 -0.01
C ALA A 27 18.94 -8.23 0.30
N VAL A 28 19.11 -9.48 0.73
CA VAL A 28 18.10 -10.53 0.94
C VAL A 28 16.94 -10.09 1.84
N SER A 29 15.71 -10.34 1.36
CA SER A 29 14.46 -10.39 2.16
C SER A 29 14.33 -9.30 3.23
N GLU A 30 14.45 -8.03 2.83
CA GLU A 30 14.19 -6.93 3.74
C GLU A 30 12.69 -6.71 3.80
N TYR A 31 12.11 -7.02 4.96
CA TYR A 31 10.78 -6.60 5.34
C TYR A 31 10.79 -5.06 5.33
N ASN A 32 10.50 -4.45 4.18
CA ASN A 32 10.45 -3.00 4.01
C ASN A 32 9.24 -2.42 4.76
N PHE A 33 9.24 -2.49 6.09
CA PHE A 33 8.29 -1.84 6.98
C PHE A 33 8.49 -0.32 6.89
N ALA A 34 7.96 0.29 5.84
CA ALA A 34 7.77 1.73 5.83
C ALA A 34 6.57 2.04 6.73
N ILE A 35 6.79 2.07 8.05
CA ILE A 35 5.83 2.63 9.00
C ILE A 35 6.02 4.15 8.94
N ASN A 36 5.10 4.84 8.28
CA ASN A 36 5.02 6.29 8.39
C ASN A 36 4.42 6.64 9.76
N GLU A 37 5.25 6.62 10.82
CA GLU A 37 4.93 7.22 12.13
C GLU A 37 4.95 8.75 11.98
N LEU A 38 3.99 9.30 11.22
CA LEU A 38 3.72 10.74 11.20
C LEU A 38 2.86 11.09 12.42
N SER A 39 3.40 10.86 13.61
CA SER A 39 2.82 11.30 14.88
C SER A 39 2.97 12.83 15.01
N LYS A 40 2.14 13.57 14.28
CA LYS A 40 1.59 14.84 14.79
C LYS A 40 0.20 14.48 15.30
N ALA A 41 0.07 14.44 16.62
CA ALA A 41 -1.03 13.86 17.41
C ALA A 41 -2.46 14.42 17.17
N SER A 42 -2.90 14.60 15.92
CA SER A 42 -4.25 15.09 15.61
C SER A 42 -4.89 14.52 14.34
N TYR A 43 -4.17 13.77 13.48
CA TYR A 43 -4.73 13.25 12.23
C TYR A 43 -4.75 11.72 12.06
N ASN A 44 -4.11 10.90 12.91
CA ASN A 44 -4.18 9.42 12.87
C ASN A 44 -4.09 8.81 11.45
N GLN A 45 -3.20 9.30 10.60
CA GLN A 45 -2.96 8.70 9.28
C GLN A 45 -1.83 7.67 9.44
N ALA A 46 -2.02 6.47 8.91
CA ALA A 46 -1.03 5.41 8.93
C ALA A 46 -0.95 4.71 7.58
N ALA A 47 0.27 4.57 7.07
CA ALA A 47 0.60 3.74 5.93
C ALA A 47 1.59 2.68 6.41
N ILE A 48 1.23 1.41 6.19
CA ILE A 48 2.07 0.24 6.47
C ILE A 48 2.31 -0.42 5.13
N ILE A 49 3.57 -0.48 4.71
CA ILE A 49 3.99 -1.16 3.50
C ILE A 49 4.94 -2.27 3.94
N GLY A 50 4.81 -3.46 3.34
CA GLY A 50 5.76 -4.55 3.46
C GLY A 50 6.00 -5.13 2.07
N GLN A 51 7.27 -5.16 1.64
CA GLN A 51 7.65 -5.67 0.33
C GLN A 51 8.68 -6.78 0.50
N GLN A 52 8.47 -7.89 -0.18
CA GLN A 52 9.37 -9.04 -0.24
C GLN A 52 9.61 -9.38 -1.71
N GLY A 53 10.87 -9.53 -2.10
CA GLY A 53 11.29 -9.77 -3.48
C GLY A 53 11.89 -8.52 -4.16
N SER A 54 11.89 -8.47 -5.49
CA SER A 54 12.66 -7.49 -6.26
C SER A 54 11.77 -6.59 -7.12
N GLY A 55 12.07 -5.29 -7.20
CA GLY A 55 11.38 -4.36 -8.10
C GLY A 55 9.94 -4.03 -7.72
N ASN A 56 9.49 -4.41 -6.53
CA ASN A 56 8.18 -4.01 -6.03
C ASN A 56 8.14 -2.51 -5.74
N ASN A 57 7.03 -1.86 -6.07
CA ASN A 57 6.82 -0.44 -5.83
C ASN A 57 5.45 -0.19 -5.20
N ALA A 58 5.42 0.61 -4.14
CA ALA A 58 4.20 1.03 -3.47
C ALA A 58 4.22 2.55 -3.25
N ASP A 59 3.16 3.21 -3.70
CA ASP A 59 2.90 4.63 -3.48
C ASP A 59 1.62 4.79 -2.65
N VAL A 60 1.70 5.55 -1.56
CA VAL A 60 0.58 5.84 -0.67
C VAL A 60 0.47 7.34 -0.44
N ARG A 61 -0.67 7.90 -0.84
CA ARG A 61 -1.06 9.27 -0.58
C ARG A 61 -2.27 9.31 0.35
N GLN A 62 -2.12 9.97 1.50
CA GLN A 62 -3.18 10.12 2.50
C GLN A 62 -3.43 11.61 2.78
N GLY A 63 -4.63 12.10 2.46
CA GLY A 63 -5.04 13.49 2.69
C GLY A 63 -6.30 13.58 3.55
N GLY A 64 -6.16 13.79 4.86
CA GLY A 64 -7.29 13.91 5.79
C GLY A 64 -6.98 13.34 7.17
N ALA A 65 -7.93 12.65 7.80
CA ALA A 65 -7.78 12.14 9.16
C ALA A 65 -8.22 10.67 9.30
N LYS A 66 -7.56 9.88 10.15
CA LYS A 66 -7.94 8.48 10.44
C LYS A 66 -7.96 7.63 9.16
N LEU A 67 -6.90 7.75 8.36
CA LEU A 67 -6.74 6.98 7.13
C LEU A 67 -5.75 5.85 7.41
N LEU A 68 -6.12 4.63 7.05
CA LEU A 68 -5.24 3.47 7.18
C LEU A 68 -5.05 2.83 5.81
N SER A 69 -3.79 2.65 5.44
CA SER A 69 -3.38 1.88 4.26
C SER A 69 -2.44 0.78 4.70
N VAL A 70 -2.73 -0.46 4.30
CA VAL A 70 -1.88 -1.63 4.52
C VAL A 70 -1.58 -2.27 3.17
N ILE A 71 -0.31 -2.39 2.84
CA ILE A 71 0.17 -2.94 1.58
C ILE A 71 1.15 -4.07 1.89
N SER A 72 0.92 -5.23 1.30
CA SER A 72 1.86 -6.35 1.28
C SER A 72 2.13 -6.74 -0.17
N GLN A 73 3.40 -6.79 -0.56
CA GLN A 73 3.83 -7.22 -1.89
C GLN A 73 4.86 -8.33 -1.73
N ASP A 74 4.57 -9.51 -2.26
CA ASP A 74 5.45 -10.67 -2.30
C ASP A 74 5.70 -11.07 -3.77
N GLY A 75 6.96 -11.09 -4.18
CA GLY A 75 7.39 -11.44 -5.53
C GLY A 75 8.06 -10.29 -6.26
N GLU A 76 7.83 -10.18 -7.57
CA GLU A 76 8.63 -9.32 -8.44
C GLU A 76 7.81 -8.31 -9.23
N ASN A 77 8.33 -7.07 -9.34
CA ASN A 77 7.74 -6.01 -10.17
C ASN A 77 6.26 -5.72 -9.88
N ASN A 78 5.78 -6.00 -8.68
CA ASN A 78 4.42 -5.66 -8.30
C ASN A 78 4.30 -4.17 -8.04
N ARG A 79 3.17 -3.57 -8.40
CA ARG A 79 2.89 -2.15 -8.23
C ARG A 79 1.61 -1.93 -7.44
N VAL A 80 1.71 -1.06 -6.44
CA VAL A 80 0.57 -0.58 -5.67
C VAL A 80 0.50 0.94 -5.69
N ASN A 81 -0.71 1.48 -5.85
CA ASN A 81 -1.01 2.88 -5.63
C ASN A 81 -2.27 3.05 -4.77
N VAL A 82 -2.14 3.69 -3.61
CA VAL A 82 -3.27 4.02 -2.73
C VAL A 82 -3.40 5.53 -2.61
N ASP A 83 -4.57 6.06 -2.98
CA ASP A 83 -4.95 7.45 -2.75
C ASP A 83 -6.20 7.50 -1.85
N GLN A 84 -6.00 7.89 -0.60
CA GLN A 84 -7.08 8.10 0.36
C GLN A 84 -7.23 9.58 0.70
N SER A 85 -8.46 10.06 0.63
CA SER A 85 -8.83 11.41 1.04
C SER A 85 -10.08 11.41 1.92
N GLY A 86 -10.18 12.38 2.84
CA GLY A 86 -11.31 12.48 3.77
C GLY A 86 -11.04 11.84 5.13
N ALA A 87 -11.96 11.04 5.67
CA ALA A 87 -11.78 10.46 7.00
C ALA A 87 -12.26 9.02 7.18
N TYR A 88 -11.60 8.27 8.08
CA TYR A 88 -11.96 6.88 8.42
C TYR A 88 -11.96 5.91 7.24
N ASN A 89 -11.10 6.14 6.24
CA ASN A 89 -10.98 5.21 5.11
C ASN A 89 -9.89 4.16 5.39
N LEU A 90 -10.17 2.92 4.96
CA LEU A 90 -9.28 1.78 5.06
C LEU A 90 -9.01 1.20 3.66
N ALA A 91 -7.73 1.07 3.33
CA ALA A 91 -7.24 0.44 2.12
C ALA A 91 -6.34 -0.74 2.50
N TYR A 92 -6.62 -1.92 1.95
CA TYR A 92 -5.80 -3.10 2.12
C TYR A 92 -5.46 -3.69 0.74
N ILE A 93 -4.18 -3.92 0.48
CA ILE A 93 -3.70 -4.53 -0.75
C ILE A 93 -2.69 -5.62 -0.42
N ASP A 94 -2.95 -6.82 -0.93
CA ASP A 94 -2.06 -7.98 -0.87
C ASP A 94 -1.79 -8.48 -2.29
N GLN A 95 -0.54 -8.40 -2.74
CA GLN A 95 -0.09 -8.87 -4.04
C GLN A 95 0.95 -9.97 -3.85
N SER A 96 0.70 -11.14 -4.42
CA SER A 96 1.65 -12.25 -4.45
C SER A 96 1.84 -12.75 -5.90
N GLY A 97 3.06 -12.68 -6.41
CA GLY A 97 3.43 -13.10 -7.76
C GLY A 97 4.23 -12.05 -8.53
N ASN A 98 4.05 -11.98 -9.85
CA ASN A 98 4.87 -11.13 -10.72
C ASN A 98 4.04 -10.12 -11.53
N GLY A 99 4.44 -8.85 -11.49
CA GLY A 99 3.87 -7.83 -12.37
C GLY A 99 2.39 -7.52 -12.11
N ASN A 100 1.92 -7.71 -10.88
CA ASN A 100 0.56 -7.33 -10.51
C ASN A 100 0.46 -5.82 -10.29
N ASP A 101 -0.68 -5.23 -10.65
CA ASP A 101 -0.96 -3.81 -10.56
C ASP A 101 -2.28 -3.59 -9.80
N ALA A 102 -2.20 -2.93 -8.66
CA ALA A 102 -3.35 -2.65 -7.79
C ALA A 102 -3.45 -1.15 -7.49
N SER A 103 -4.67 -0.62 -7.61
CA SER A 103 -4.95 0.75 -7.24
C SER A 103 -6.25 0.88 -6.44
N ILE A 104 -6.17 1.60 -5.31
CA ILE A 104 -7.32 1.99 -4.50
C ILE A 104 -7.39 3.51 -4.48
N LYS A 105 -8.56 4.05 -4.82
CA LYS A 105 -8.90 5.46 -4.62
C LYS A 105 -10.15 5.59 -3.75
N GLN A 106 -10.02 6.22 -2.59
CA GLN A 106 -11.11 6.44 -1.65
C GLN A 106 -11.24 7.92 -1.31
N GLY A 107 -12.45 8.45 -1.38
CA GLY A 107 -12.78 9.80 -0.92
C GLY A 107 -13.82 9.79 0.21
N ALA A 108 -14.15 10.97 0.74
CA ALA A 108 -15.21 11.17 1.73
C ALA A 108 -15.01 10.38 3.05
N PHE A 109 -15.94 9.50 3.47
CA PHE A 109 -15.97 9.01 4.85
C PHE A 109 -16.25 7.50 4.97
N GLY A 110 -15.44 6.79 5.75
CA GLY A 110 -15.76 5.44 6.22
C GLY A 110 -15.68 4.35 5.15
N ASN A 111 -14.92 4.56 4.07
CA ASN A 111 -14.84 3.60 2.97
C ASN A 111 -13.80 2.50 3.24
N THR A 112 -14.13 1.27 2.88
CA THR A 112 -13.24 0.10 3.01
C THR A 112 -13.02 -0.54 1.64
N ALA A 113 -11.76 -0.70 1.24
CA ALA A 113 -11.37 -1.31 -0.02
C ALA A 113 -10.30 -2.37 0.23
N MET A 114 -10.50 -3.55 -0.35
CA MET A 114 -9.58 -4.68 -0.27
C MET A 114 -9.26 -5.21 -1.67
N ILE A 115 -7.98 -5.32 -2.01
CA ILE A 115 -7.50 -5.99 -3.22
C ILE A 115 -6.57 -7.13 -2.81
N ILE A 116 -6.85 -8.33 -3.31
CA ILE A 116 -5.96 -9.49 -3.20
C ILE A 116 -5.66 -9.99 -4.61
N GLN A 117 -4.39 -10.02 -5.00
CA GLN A 117 -3.94 -10.51 -6.30
C GLN A 117 -2.93 -11.64 -6.11
N LYS A 118 -3.21 -12.78 -6.71
CA LYS A 118 -2.32 -13.95 -6.77
C LYS A 118 -2.12 -14.37 -8.23
N GLY A 119 -0.88 -14.63 -8.60
CA GLY A 119 -0.49 -14.96 -9.97
C GLY A 119 0.24 -13.81 -10.65
N SER A 120 0.20 -13.76 -11.99
CA SER A 120 0.99 -12.78 -12.74
C SER A 120 0.14 -11.88 -13.62
N GLY A 121 0.53 -10.61 -13.74
CA GLY A 121 -0.10 -9.66 -14.66
C GLY A 121 -1.55 -9.31 -14.31
N ASN A 122 -1.96 -9.43 -13.05
CA ASN A 122 -3.29 -9.03 -12.63
C ASN A 122 -3.41 -7.52 -12.51
N ARG A 123 -4.57 -6.98 -12.88
CA ARG A 123 -4.92 -5.57 -12.70
C ARG A 123 -6.19 -5.42 -11.88
N ALA A 124 -6.14 -4.68 -10.79
CA ALA A 124 -7.28 -4.38 -9.94
C ALA A 124 -7.37 -2.89 -9.66
N ASN A 125 -8.55 -2.31 -9.86
CA ASN A 125 -8.81 -0.91 -9.52
C ASN A 125 -10.11 -0.80 -8.72
N ILE A 126 -10.04 -0.21 -7.53
CA ILE A 126 -11.21 0.14 -6.72
C ILE A 126 -11.27 1.66 -6.62
N THR A 127 -12.42 2.23 -6.98
CA THR A 127 -12.74 3.64 -6.77
C THR A 127 -14.01 3.75 -5.95
N GLN A 128 -13.93 4.37 -4.78
CA GLN A 128 -15.06 4.60 -3.87
C GLN A 128 -15.25 6.09 -3.59
N TYR A 129 -16.43 6.58 -3.96
CA TYR A 129 -16.93 7.90 -3.59
C TYR A 129 -18.20 7.74 -2.75
N GLY A 130 -18.44 8.68 -1.83
CA GLY A 130 -19.55 8.61 -0.87
C GLY A 130 -19.14 8.01 0.47
N THR A 131 -20.12 7.59 1.26
CA THR A 131 -19.89 7.15 2.64
C THR A 131 -20.12 5.65 2.82
N GLN A 132 -19.32 5.00 3.66
CA GLN A 132 -19.53 3.62 4.13
C GLN A 132 -19.60 2.57 3.01
N LYS A 133 -18.84 2.75 1.93
CA LYS A 133 -18.75 1.78 0.83
C LYS A 133 -17.77 0.68 1.19
N THR A 134 -18.10 -0.55 0.82
CA THR A 134 -17.20 -1.71 0.94
C THR A 134 -17.01 -2.35 -0.43
N ALA A 135 -15.75 -2.57 -0.82
CA ALA A 135 -15.39 -3.25 -2.05
C ALA A 135 -14.26 -4.23 -1.80
N VAL A 136 -14.39 -5.43 -2.35
CA VAL A 136 -13.40 -6.49 -2.27
C VAL A 136 -13.16 -7.03 -3.67
N VAL A 137 -11.90 -7.07 -4.09
CA VAL A 137 -11.45 -7.68 -5.34
C VAL A 137 -10.49 -8.80 -5.01
N VAL A 138 -10.77 -10.00 -5.51
CA VAL A 138 -9.89 -11.16 -5.35
C VAL A 138 -9.60 -11.74 -6.73
N GLN A 139 -8.31 -11.75 -7.10
CA GLN A 139 -7.82 -12.31 -8.34
C GLN A 139 -6.87 -13.46 -8.01
N ARG A 140 -7.22 -14.71 -8.33
CA ARG A 140 -6.42 -15.91 -8.01
C ARG A 140 -5.69 -16.55 -9.20
N GLN A 141 -5.99 -16.10 -10.42
CA GLN A 141 -5.35 -16.55 -11.66
C GLN A 141 -4.54 -15.40 -12.25
N SER A 142 -3.75 -15.67 -13.29
CA SER A 142 -2.99 -14.64 -14.00
C SER A 142 -3.86 -13.88 -15.02
N GLN A 143 -3.42 -12.69 -15.41
CA GLN A 143 -4.00 -11.86 -16.48
C GLN A 143 -5.46 -11.44 -16.28
N MET A 144 -5.95 -11.41 -15.04
CA MET A 144 -7.29 -10.92 -14.76
C MET A 144 -7.31 -9.41 -14.60
N ALA A 145 -8.39 -8.78 -15.06
CA ALA A 145 -8.61 -7.34 -14.89
C ALA A 145 -9.97 -7.11 -14.23
N ILE A 146 -9.99 -6.45 -13.07
CA ILE A 146 -11.22 -6.10 -12.35
C ILE A 146 -11.20 -4.62 -12.03
N ARG A 147 -12.33 -3.96 -12.28
CA ARG A 147 -12.57 -2.57 -11.91
C ARG A 147 -13.88 -2.46 -11.13
N VAL A 148 -13.82 -1.89 -9.94
CA VAL A 148 -14.98 -1.60 -9.10
C VAL A 148 -15.09 -0.09 -8.95
N ILE A 149 -16.27 0.44 -9.24
CA ILE A 149 -16.59 1.86 -9.01
C ILE A 149 -17.86 1.90 -8.17
N GLN A 150 -17.77 2.50 -6.99
CA GLN A 150 -18.91 2.78 -6.14
C GLN A 150 -19.07 4.30 -6.04
N ARG A 151 -20.28 4.77 -6.33
CA ARG A 151 -20.70 6.17 -6.21
C ARG A 151 -21.77 6.29 -5.13
#